data_AF-A0A258G2G1-F1
#
_entry.id   AF-A0A258G2G1-F1
#
_cell.length_a   1.000
_cell.length_b   1.000
_cell.length_c   1.000
_cell.angle_alpha   90.00
_cell.angle_beta   90.00
_cell.angle_gamma   90.00
#
_symmetry.space_group_name_H-M   'P 1'
#
loop_
_entity.id
_entity.type
_entity.pdbx_description
1 polymer ?
#
loop_
_entity_poly.entity_id
_entity_poly.type
_entity_poly.pdbx_seq_one_letter_code
_entity_poly.pdbx_strand_id
1 'polypeptide(L)'
;MRATNEVGVSIRGIYQGYALQQVDDKGRVAIPASLRATLVARSAREMDPKEAAQIVIAQHESDTCLVAYDVPQGEARFAELEARARAHAGPDGAPNDQILRRGMAWDTVSFDSSGRFIFPSFPRKRAKIGKYAFFYGLGSHFEIWDPAQVFASSRADTTMREMVTHFLDERGEQL
;
A
#
# COMPACT_ATOMS: atom_id res chain seq x y z
N MET A 1 -10.54 -23.88 -2.97
CA MET A 1 -9.53 -23.29 -2.08
C MET A 1 -8.38 -22.84 -2.97
N ARG A 2 -8.32 -21.56 -3.36
CA ARG A 2 -7.22 -21.05 -4.21
C ARG A 2 -6.06 -20.70 -3.28
N ALA A 3 -4.91 -21.33 -3.49
CA ALA A 3 -3.70 -21.06 -2.72
C ALA A 3 -3.29 -19.58 -2.91
N THR A 4 -3.09 -18.89 -1.80
CA THR A 4 -2.42 -17.59 -1.77
C THR A 4 -0.93 -17.85 -1.95
N ASN A 5 -0.39 -17.54 -3.13
CA ASN A 5 1.04 -17.64 -3.41
C ASN A 5 1.75 -16.49 -2.69
N GLU A 6 2.06 -16.71 -1.42
CA GLU A 6 2.82 -15.79 -0.57
C GLU A 6 4.27 -16.28 -0.45
N VAL A 7 5.22 -15.43 -0.81
CA VAL A 7 6.64 -15.71 -0.64
C VAL A 7 7.19 -14.74 0.41
N GLY A 8 7.45 -15.23 1.62
CA GLY A 8 8.19 -14.47 2.63
C GLY A 8 7.96 -14.89 4.08
N VAL A 9 9.05 -15.10 4.81
CA VAL A 9 9.07 -15.06 6.28
C VAL A 9 9.22 -13.61 6.70
N SER A 10 8.43 -13.09 7.63
CA SER A 10 8.53 -11.69 8.09
C SER A 10 9.81 -11.44 8.91
N ILE A 11 10.71 -10.57 8.44
CA ILE A 11 11.74 -9.93 9.28
C ILE A 11 11.03 -8.83 10.07
N ARG A 12 11.07 -8.91 11.42
CA ARG A 12 10.32 -8.00 12.29
C ARG A 12 10.60 -6.54 11.97
N GLY A 13 9.55 -5.81 11.59
CA GLY A 13 9.59 -4.35 11.37
C GLY A 13 9.82 -3.94 9.91
N ILE A 14 10.00 -4.89 8.99
CA ILE A 14 10.21 -4.63 7.57
C ILE A 14 9.02 -5.17 6.77
N TYR A 15 8.41 -4.33 5.94
CA TYR A 15 7.43 -4.75 4.95
C TYR A 15 8.15 -5.42 3.79
N GLN A 16 8.07 -6.73 3.73
CA GLN A 16 8.70 -7.53 2.68
C GLN A 16 7.79 -8.62 2.16
N GLY A 17 8.16 -9.11 0.98
CA GLY A 17 7.37 -10.06 0.21
C GLY A 17 6.48 -9.36 -0.81
N TYR A 18 5.79 -10.20 -1.57
CA TYR A 18 4.94 -9.81 -2.68
C TYR A 18 3.83 -10.84 -2.83
N ALA A 19 2.70 -10.42 -3.39
CA ALA A 19 1.60 -11.34 -3.71
C ALA A 19 0.62 -10.69 -4.69
N LEU A 20 0.02 -11.51 -5.55
CA LEU A 20 -1.15 -11.12 -6.33
C LEU A 20 -2.42 -11.59 -5.59
N GLN A 21 -3.27 -10.66 -5.17
CA GLN A 21 -4.50 -10.94 -4.44
C GLN A 21 -5.72 -10.63 -5.31
N GLN A 22 -6.76 -11.46 -5.20
CA GLN A 22 -8.02 -11.19 -5.88
C GLN A 22 -8.81 -10.15 -5.09
N VAL A 23 -9.35 -9.16 -5.79
CA VAL A 23 -10.26 -8.16 -5.25
C VAL A 23 -11.67 -8.62 -5.55
N ASP A 24 -12.53 -8.67 -4.53
CA ASP A 24 -13.91 -9.09 -4.73
C ASP A 24 -14.80 -7.96 -5.28
N ASP A 25 -16.05 -8.30 -5.61
CA ASP A 25 -17.02 -7.36 -6.18
C ASP A 25 -17.34 -6.17 -5.26
N LYS A 26 -17.10 -6.31 -3.95
CA LYS A 26 -17.29 -5.25 -2.95
C LYS A 26 -16.01 -4.43 -2.73
N GLY A 27 -14.92 -4.74 -3.43
CA GLY A 27 -13.63 -4.10 -3.24
C GLY A 27 -12.88 -4.55 -2.00
N ARG A 28 -13.21 -5.73 -1.47
CA ARG A 28 -12.44 -6.35 -0.39
C ARG A 28 -11.23 -7.06 -0.95
N VAL A 29 -10.12 -6.96 -0.23
CA VAL A 29 -8.87 -7.67 -0.53
C VAL A 29 -8.22 -8.11 0.77
N ALA A 30 -7.53 -9.26 0.73
CA ALA A 30 -6.73 -9.74 1.85
C ALA A 30 -5.32 -9.15 1.78
N ILE A 31 -4.82 -8.64 2.90
CA ILE A 31 -3.41 -8.25 3.05
C ILE A 31 -2.57 -9.54 3.14
N PRO A 32 -1.50 -9.68 2.34
CA PRO A 32 -0.60 -10.83 2.44
C PRO A 32 -0.08 -11.06 3.86
N ALA A 33 0.04 -12.31 4.30
CA ALA A 33 0.30 -12.63 5.70
C ALA A 33 1.60 -12.00 6.24
N SER A 34 2.66 -11.94 5.44
CA SER A 34 3.93 -11.29 5.84
C SER A 34 3.75 -9.79 6.10
N LEU A 35 3.06 -9.08 5.21
CA LEU A 35 2.79 -7.64 5.34
C LEU A 35 1.83 -7.36 6.50
N ARG A 36 0.81 -8.20 6.68
CA ARG A 36 -0.13 -8.12 7.80
C ARG A 36 0.56 -8.33 9.15
N ALA A 37 1.46 -9.32 9.24
CA ALA A 37 2.23 -9.57 10.44
C ALA A 37 3.08 -8.35 10.81
N THR A 38 3.71 -7.69 9.83
CA THR A 38 4.46 -6.45 10.05
C THR A 38 3.55 -5.29 10.48
N LEU A 39 2.39 -5.08 9.85
CA LEU A 39 1.41 -4.05 10.23
C LEU A 39 1.03 -4.14 11.71
N VAL A 40 0.62 -5.34 12.14
CA VAL A 40 0.21 -5.59 13.53
C VAL A 40 1.39 -5.43 14.49
N ALA A 41 2.55 -6.00 14.13
CA ALA A 41 3.73 -5.97 15.00
C ALA A 41 4.34 -4.57 15.17
N ARG A 42 4.16 -3.66 14.21
CA ARG A 42 4.58 -2.25 14.33
C ARG A 42 3.56 -1.45 15.12
N SER A 43 2.29 -1.56 14.77
CA SER A 43 1.19 -0.85 15.43
C SER A 43 1.09 -1.18 16.93
N ALA A 44 1.23 -2.45 17.31
CA ALA A 44 1.14 -2.89 18.70
C ALA A 44 2.31 -2.41 19.60
N ARG A 45 3.34 -1.76 19.05
CA ARG A 45 4.42 -1.16 19.85
C ARG A 45 4.02 0.18 20.46
N GLU A 46 3.08 0.87 19.82
CA GLU A 46 2.76 2.27 20.11
C GLU A 46 1.26 2.47 20.40
N MET A 47 0.42 1.49 20.07
CA MET A 47 -1.03 1.55 20.26
C MET A 47 -1.55 0.31 21.00
N ASP A 48 -2.78 0.38 21.54
CA ASP A 48 -3.46 -0.78 22.11
C ASP A 48 -3.51 -1.90 21.06
N PRO A 49 -3.11 -3.15 21.39
CA PRO A 49 -3.22 -4.29 20.47
C PRO A 49 -4.60 -4.48 19.84
N LYS A 50 -5.68 -4.02 20.49
CA LYS A 50 -7.05 -4.03 19.96
C LYS A 50 -7.25 -3.03 18.82
N GLU A 51 -6.44 -1.98 18.75
CA GLU A 51 -6.45 -0.95 17.71
C GLU A 51 -5.40 -1.22 16.60
N ALA A 52 -4.52 -2.20 16.81
CA ALA A 52 -3.46 -2.54 15.86
C ALA A 52 -3.95 -3.14 14.52
N ALA A 53 -5.24 -3.44 14.40
CA ALA A 53 -5.86 -3.97 13.17
C ALA A 53 -6.27 -2.86 12.19
N GLN A 54 -5.32 -1.95 11.91
CA GLN A 54 -5.50 -0.80 11.02
C GLN A 54 -4.40 -0.74 9.98
N ILE A 55 -4.76 -0.24 8.80
CA ILE A 55 -3.87 0.02 7.68
C ILE A 55 -4.17 1.42 7.16
N VAL A 56 -3.10 2.17 6.93
CA VAL A 56 -3.18 3.46 6.28
C VAL A 56 -2.99 3.24 4.77
N ILE A 57 -3.89 3.80 3.96
CA ILE A 57 -3.90 3.72 2.50
C ILE A 57 -3.76 5.13 1.94
N ALA A 58 -2.68 5.38 1.21
CA ALA A 58 -2.37 6.65 0.56
C ALA A 58 -2.26 6.50 -0.96
N GLN A 59 -2.47 7.58 -1.70
CA GLN A 59 -2.09 7.64 -3.12
C GLN A 59 -0.57 7.81 -3.24
N HIS A 60 0.06 7.11 -4.19
CA HIS A 60 1.44 7.43 -4.53
C HIS A 60 1.52 8.80 -5.22
N GLU A 61 2.51 9.62 -4.86
CA GLU A 61 2.61 11.01 -5.36
C GLU A 61 2.88 11.09 -6.87
N SER A 62 3.47 10.04 -7.45
CA SER A 62 3.97 10.02 -8.83
C SER A 62 3.44 8.87 -9.69
N ASP A 63 2.99 7.78 -9.08
CA ASP A 63 2.66 6.53 -9.78
C ASP A 63 1.17 6.24 -9.64
N THR A 64 0.62 5.44 -10.56
CA THR A 64 -0.78 5.02 -10.48
C THR A 64 -0.90 3.75 -9.64
N CYS A 65 -0.56 3.88 -8.36
CA CYS A 65 -0.66 2.82 -7.35
C CYS A 65 -1.07 3.43 -5.99
N LEU A 66 -1.33 2.54 -5.03
CA LEU A 66 -1.52 2.92 -3.64
C LEU A 66 -0.26 2.62 -2.84
N VAL A 67 -0.03 3.41 -1.81
CA VAL A 67 0.98 3.19 -0.79
C VAL A 67 0.27 2.81 0.50
N ALA A 68 0.79 1.83 1.23
CA ALA A 68 0.21 1.39 2.48
C ALA A 68 1.24 1.14 3.58
N TYR A 69 0.86 1.43 4.81
CA TYR A 69 1.71 1.34 6.00
C TYR A 69 0.90 1.36 7.30
N ASP A 70 1.58 1.17 8.43
CA ASP A 70 1.04 1.27 9.80
C ASP A 70 0.87 2.72 10.24
N VAL A 71 0.01 2.95 11.24
CA VAL A 71 -0.28 4.29 11.77
C VAL A 71 0.97 5.05 12.23
N PRO A 72 1.91 4.45 13.00
CA PRO A 72 3.16 5.12 13.37
C PRO A 72 4.00 5.60 12.18
N GLN A 73 4.10 4.77 11.12
CA GLN A 73 4.76 5.19 9.88
C GLN A 73 4.05 6.37 9.20
N GLY A 74 2.74 6.45 9.35
CA GLY A 74 1.92 7.55 8.90
C GLY A 74 2.28 8.88 9.55
N GLU A 75 2.44 8.89 10.87
CA GLU A 75 2.87 10.07 11.63
C GLU A 75 4.27 10.54 11.19
N ALA A 76 5.21 9.60 11.04
CA ALA A 76 6.55 9.91 10.54
C ALA A 76 6.53 10.52 9.13
N ARG A 77 5.73 9.95 8.22
CA ARG A 77 5.55 10.47 6.86
C ARG A 77 4.90 11.84 6.83
N PHE A 78 3.93 12.09 7.72
CA PHE A 78 3.31 13.40 7.84
C PHE A 78 4.33 14.46 8.29
N ALA A 79 5.17 14.15 9.27
CA ALA A 79 6.23 15.05 9.72
C ALA A 79 7.24 15.37 8.59
N GLU A 80 7.66 14.37 7.81
CA GLU A 80 8.52 14.56 6.62
C GLU A 80 7.83 15.44 5.56
N LEU A 81 6.53 15.22 5.33
CA LEU A 81 5.72 15.97 4.38
C LEU A 81 5.60 17.45 4.78
N GLU A 82 5.35 17.74 6.05
CA GLU A 82 5.33 19.10 6.58
C GLU A 82 6.69 19.78 6.45
N ALA A 83 7.78 19.09 6.79
CA ALA A 83 9.13 19.62 6.67
C ALA A 83 9.44 19.98 5.20
N ARG A 84 9.07 19.10 4.25
CA ARG A 84 9.22 19.37 2.81
C ARG A 84 8.37 20.57 2.37
N ALA A 85 7.14 20.70 2.87
CA ALA A 85 6.27 21.83 2.56
C ALA A 85 6.85 23.16 3.09
N ARG A 86 7.39 23.18 4.31
CA ARG A 86 8.06 24.37 4.88
C ARG A 86 9.34 24.73 4.13
N ALA A 87 10.13 23.75 3.70
CA ALA A 87 11.35 23.98 2.93
C ALA A 87 11.08 24.63 1.55
N HIS A 88 9.85 24.53 1.03
CA HIS A 88 9.41 25.14 -0.23
C HIS A 88 8.38 26.25 0.00
N ALA A 89 8.43 26.92 1.15
CA ALA A 89 7.49 27.96 1.53
C ALA A 89 7.44 29.11 0.51
N GLY A 90 6.26 29.73 0.42
CA GLY A 90 6.05 30.90 -0.42
C GLY A 90 6.75 32.16 0.12
N PRO A 91 6.67 33.29 -0.60
CA PRO A 91 7.24 34.57 -0.17
C PRO A 91 6.69 35.09 1.17
N ASP A 92 5.49 34.64 1.56
CA ASP A 92 4.83 34.93 2.83
C ASP A 92 5.29 34.03 3.99
N GLY A 93 6.19 33.07 3.72
CA GLY A 93 6.67 32.09 4.69
C GLY A 93 5.69 30.95 4.98
N ALA A 94 4.53 30.89 4.29
CA ALA A 94 3.57 29.82 4.47
C ALA A 94 4.08 28.50 3.84
N PRO A 95 3.83 27.33 4.48
CA PRO A 95 4.18 26.05 3.88
C PRO A 95 3.56 25.86 2.49
N ASN A 96 4.25 25.13 1.62
CA ASN A 96 3.75 24.84 0.29
C ASN A 96 2.55 23.87 0.34
N ASP A 97 1.35 24.43 0.28
CA ASP A 97 0.09 23.69 0.24
C ASP A 97 -0.03 22.69 -0.92
N GLN A 98 0.62 22.92 -2.05
CA GLN A 98 0.57 21.98 -3.18
C GLN A 98 1.31 20.67 -2.83
N ILE A 99 2.36 20.76 -2.02
CA ILE A 99 3.08 19.60 -1.51
C ILE A 99 2.19 18.84 -0.54
N LEU A 100 1.56 19.55 0.41
CA LEU A 100 0.63 18.94 1.39
C LEU A 100 -0.57 18.28 0.70
N ARG A 101 -1.24 18.96 -0.24
CA ARG A 101 -2.40 18.41 -0.97
C ARG A 101 -2.08 17.13 -1.74
N ARG A 102 -0.85 16.98 -2.26
CA ARG A 102 -0.41 15.75 -2.94
C ARG A 102 -0.11 14.61 -1.96
N GLY A 103 0.52 14.92 -0.83
CA GLY A 103 0.92 13.90 0.15
C GLY A 103 -0.18 13.48 1.15
N MET A 104 -1.22 14.31 1.33
CA MET A 104 -2.31 14.08 2.30
C MET A 104 -3.52 13.34 1.73
N ALA A 105 -3.41 12.70 0.57
CA ALA A 105 -4.48 11.88 0.00
C ALA A 105 -4.42 10.45 0.56
N TRP A 106 -4.78 10.30 1.85
CA TRP A 106 -4.67 9.07 2.63
C TRP A 106 -5.85 8.86 3.58
N ASP A 107 -6.20 7.61 3.83
CA ASP A 107 -7.26 7.16 4.74
C ASP A 107 -6.76 6.03 5.63
N THR A 108 -7.24 5.96 6.87
CA THR A 108 -7.00 4.81 7.76
C THR A 108 -8.22 3.91 7.76
N VAL A 109 -8.02 2.62 7.49
CA VAL A 109 -9.09 1.61 7.47
C VAL A 109 -8.76 0.44 8.35
N SER A 110 -9.78 -0.16 8.97
CA SER A 110 -9.61 -1.40 9.74
C SER A 110 -9.62 -2.63 8.83
N PHE A 111 -8.94 -3.70 9.25
CA PHE A 111 -9.04 -5.01 8.63
C PHE A 111 -9.54 -6.08 9.61
N ASP A 112 -10.19 -7.12 9.08
CA ASP A 112 -10.71 -8.22 9.89
C ASP A 112 -9.60 -9.19 10.35
N SER A 113 -9.93 -10.19 11.17
CA SER A 113 -8.96 -11.18 11.68
C SER A 113 -8.24 -11.98 10.59
N SER A 114 -8.83 -12.08 9.39
CA SER A 114 -8.20 -12.69 8.21
C SER A 114 -7.32 -11.72 7.42
N GLY A 115 -7.26 -10.46 7.81
CA GLY A 115 -6.49 -9.43 7.11
C GLY A 115 -7.21 -8.76 5.97
N ARG A 116 -8.54 -8.91 5.86
CA ARG A 116 -9.29 -8.30 4.77
C ARG A 116 -9.75 -6.91 5.14
N PHE A 117 -9.56 -5.97 4.22
CA PHE A 117 -10.11 -4.62 4.29
C PHE A 117 -10.88 -4.30 2.99
N ILE A 118 -11.71 -3.27 3.04
CA ILE A 118 -12.36 -2.68 1.87
C ILE A 118 -11.51 -1.48 1.44
N PHE A 119 -11.11 -1.42 0.17
CA PHE A 119 -10.43 -0.22 -0.32
C PHE A 119 -11.34 1.01 -0.19
N PRO A 120 -10.78 2.17 0.23
CA PRO A 120 -11.46 3.44 0.06
C PRO A 120 -11.82 3.68 -1.42
N SER A 121 -13.02 4.18 -1.68
CA SER A 121 -13.62 4.20 -3.03
C SER A 121 -12.79 5.02 -4.04
N PHE A 122 -12.37 6.22 -3.66
CA PHE A 122 -11.62 7.12 -4.54
C PHE A 122 -10.16 6.68 -4.75
N PRO A 123 -9.37 6.33 -3.71
CA PRO A 123 -8.05 5.73 -3.88
C PRO A 123 -8.06 4.52 -4.81
N ARG A 124 -8.98 3.56 -4.63
CA ARG A 124 -9.11 2.40 -5.54
C ARG A 124 -9.31 2.82 -6.99
N LYS A 125 -10.26 3.74 -7.21
CA LYS A 125 -10.57 4.26 -8.55
C LYS A 125 -9.35 4.95 -9.18
N ARG A 126 -8.62 5.76 -8.41
CA ARG A 126 -7.45 6.50 -8.90
C ARG A 126 -6.28 5.58 -9.26
N ALA A 127 -6.06 4.52 -8.49
CA ALA A 127 -5.06 3.49 -8.74
C ALA A 127 -5.52 2.43 -9.78
N LYS A 128 -6.77 2.53 -10.26
CA LYS A 128 -7.38 1.64 -11.26
C LYS A 128 -7.40 0.16 -10.85
N ILE A 129 -7.44 -0.12 -9.55
CA ILE A 129 -7.42 -1.50 -9.03
C ILE A 129 -8.73 -2.21 -9.39
N GLY A 130 -8.63 -3.13 -10.35
CA GLY A 130 -9.73 -3.93 -10.87
C GLY A 130 -9.91 -5.23 -10.10
N LYS A 131 -9.71 -6.36 -10.81
CA LYS A 131 -9.91 -7.74 -10.36
C LYS A 131 -8.77 -8.26 -9.47
N TYR A 132 -7.56 -7.73 -9.66
CA TYR A 132 -6.37 -8.16 -8.97
C TYR A 132 -5.63 -6.96 -8.38
N ALA A 133 -4.99 -7.18 -7.23
CA ALA A 133 -4.13 -6.23 -6.56
C ALA A 133 -2.78 -6.90 -6.29
N PHE A 134 -1.71 -6.36 -6.89
CA PHE A 134 -0.34 -6.80 -6.67
C PHE A 134 0.27 -6.01 -5.51
N PHE A 135 0.62 -6.71 -4.44
CA PHE A 135 1.26 -6.15 -3.25
C PHE A 135 2.78 -6.30 -3.38
N TYR A 136 3.52 -5.25 -3.01
CA TYR A 136 4.99 -5.25 -3.09
C TYR A 136 5.62 -4.51 -1.91
N GLY A 137 6.38 -5.22 -1.07
CA GLY A 137 7.03 -4.66 0.12
C GLY A 137 8.28 -3.85 -0.19
N LEU A 138 8.39 -2.65 0.40
CA LEU A 138 9.51 -1.71 0.25
C LEU A 138 10.16 -1.33 1.58
N GLY A 139 10.09 -2.23 2.56
CA GLY A 139 10.72 -2.07 3.87
C GLY A 139 9.93 -1.19 4.83
N SER A 140 9.86 0.12 4.58
CA SER A 140 9.13 1.06 5.47
C SER A 140 7.63 1.10 5.20
N HIS A 141 7.22 0.70 4.00
CA HIS A 141 5.85 0.64 3.51
C HIS A 141 5.75 -0.46 2.45
N PHE A 142 4.57 -0.64 1.89
CA PHE A 142 4.38 -1.46 0.69
C PHE A 142 3.47 -0.74 -0.29
N GLU A 143 3.52 -1.16 -1.54
CA GLU A 143 2.66 -0.65 -2.60
C GLU A 143 1.60 -1.68 -2.98
N ILE A 144 0.49 -1.16 -3.51
CA ILE A 144 -0.62 -1.96 -4.01
C ILE A 144 -0.95 -1.46 -5.42
N TRP A 145 -0.75 -2.33 -6.40
CA TRP A 145 -0.86 -2.02 -7.81
C TRP A 145 -2.00 -2.79 -8.45
N ASP A 146 -2.65 -2.19 -9.43
CA ASP A 146 -3.30 -2.98 -10.47
C ASP A 146 -2.21 -3.55 -11.40
N PRO A 147 -2.29 -4.83 -11.83
CA PRO A 147 -1.32 -5.43 -12.74
C PRO A 147 -1.00 -4.57 -13.96
N ALA A 148 -2.00 -4.02 -14.65
CA ALA A 148 -1.77 -3.21 -15.85
C ALA A 148 -1.03 -1.91 -15.54
N GLN A 149 -1.17 -1.37 -14.32
CA GLN A 149 -0.44 -0.17 -13.91
C GLN A 149 1.03 -0.44 -13.58
N VAL A 150 1.40 -1.66 -13.20
CA VAL A 150 2.82 -2.07 -13.11
C VAL A 150 3.48 -1.97 -14.49
N PHE A 151 2.81 -2.44 -15.55
CA PHE A 151 3.36 -2.37 -16.90
C PHE A 151 3.39 -0.94 -17.47
N ALA A 152 2.41 -0.12 -17.09
CA ALA A 152 2.32 1.27 -17.55
C ALA A 152 3.31 2.23 -16.86
N SER A 153 3.78 1.91 -15.66
CA SER A 153 4.72 2.78 -14.94
C SER A 153 6.16 2.62 -15.46
N SER A 154 6.78 3.73 -15.85
CA SER A 154 8.21 3.78 -16.18
C SER A 154 9.14 3.57 -14.97
N ARG A 155 8.59 3.63 -13.76
CA ARG A 155 9.31 3.46 -12.48
C ARG A 155 9.19 2.05 -11.92
N ALA A 156 8.26 1.24 -12.44
CA ALA A 156 8.13 -0.15 -12.07
C ALA A 156 9.29 -0.98 -12.63
N ASP A 157 9.98 -1.67 -11.73
CA ASP A 157 11.15 -2.50 -12.05
C ASP A 157 10.79 -3.71 -12.94
N THR A 158 11.77 -4.19 -13.71
CA THR A 158 11.61 -5.38 -14.57
C THR A 158 11.16 -6.59 -13.76
N THR A 159 11.72 -6.81 -12.57
CA THR A 159 11.36 -7.93 -11.71
C THR A 159 9.91 -7.85 -11.24
N MET A 160 9.37 -6.65 -10.97
CA MET A 160 7.95 -6.50 -10.62
C MET A 160 7.05 -6.96 -11.77
N ARG A 161 7.41 -6.62 -13.02
CA ARG A 161 6.66 -7.02 -14.21
C ARG A 161 6.70 -8.54 -14.39
N GLU A 162 7.87 -9.15 -14.23
CA GLU A 162 8.05 -10.61 -14.31
C GLU A 162 7.23 -11.34 -13.24
N MET A 163 7.21 -10.84 -12.00
CA MET A 163 6.38 -11.38 -10.92
C MET A 163 4.89 -11.30 -11.24
N VAL A 164 4.41 -10.16 -11.76
CA VAL A 164 3.01 -10.00 -12.14
C VAL A 164 2.64 -10.98 -13.25
N THR A 165 3.46 -11.09 -14.30
CA THR A 165 3.25 -12.07 -15.38
C THR A 165 3.15 -13.49 -14.80
N HIS A 166 4.12 -13.88 -13.98
CA HIS A 166 4.16 -15.20 -13.37
C HIS A 166 2.89 -15.51 -12.57
N PHE A 167 2.44 -14.60 -11.70
CA PHE A 167 1.25 -14.83 -10.88
C PHE A 167 -0.06 -14.80 -11.65
N LEU A 168 -0.14 -14.05 -12.76
CA LEU A 168 -1.29 -14.10 -13.66
C LEU A 168 -1.33 -15.44 -14.42
N ASP A 169 -0.19 -15.90 -14.91
CA ASP A 169 -0.07 -17.19 -15.62
C ASP A 169 -0.46 -18.37 -14.73
N GLU A 170 -0.01 -18.39 -13.46
CA GLU A 170 -0.40 -19.40 -12.48
C GLU A 170 -1.91 -19.44 -12.22
N ARG A 171 -2.61 -18.33 -12.50
CA ARG A 171 -4.07 -18.20 -12.34
C ARG A 171 -4.83 -18.40 -13.66
N GLY A 172 -4.12 -18.61 -14.77
CA GLY A 172 -4.70 -18.67 -16.12
C GLY A 172 -5.33 -17.35 -16.56
N GLU A 173 -4.78 -16.23 -16.10
CA GLU A 173 -5.26 -14.89 -16.40
C GLU A 173 -4.28 -14.21 -17.36
N GLN A 174 -4.79 -13.29 -18.17
CA GLN A 174 -3.98 -12.39 -18.98
C GLN A 174 -4.00 -10.99 -18.38
N LEU A 175 -3.07 -10.14 -18.82
CA LEU A 175 -2.99 -8.75 -18.39
C LEU A 175 -4.25 -7.95 -18.74
#